data_AF-A0A960IUG1-F1
#
_entry.id   AF-A0A960IUG1-F1
#
_cell.length_a   1.000
_cell.length_b   1.000
_cell.length_c   1.000
_cell.angle_alpha   90.00
_cell.angle_beta   90.00
_cell.angle_gamma   90.00
#
_symmetry.space_group_name_H-M   'P 1'
#
loop_
_entity.id
_entity.type
_entity.pdbx_description
1 polymer ?
#
loop_
_entity_poly.entity_id
_entity_poly.type
_entity_poly.pdbx_seq_one_letter_code
_entity_poly.pdbx_strand_id
1 'polypeptide(L)'
;MAIPEPASDGDSDSDALDHADNPNAHNPNAHNPDADTPQLVGFDIETDTSTGGLDPTTSRVVAIALSAPDGDEVFVGAEHDLLASVDRRISELPSGLLVTWNGAGFDLPFVAHRAELLGVPIGLATSAEPLRRSMRDPDRPAVRGRWHRLVHLDGYQLYRADVGRTLGLSCGLKPLARLAGMEPVELDRTRLHLEKAETIADYVASDARLAAQLVRRRMPNALSIADYDLGTTRSTTEGSPG
;
A
#
# COMPACT_ATOMS: atom_id res chain seq x y z
N MET A 1 38.42 -20.14 -71.97
CA MET A 1 38.83 -18.85 -72.57
C MET A 1 39.29 -17.98 -71.43
N ALA A 2 40.57 -17.60 -71.44
CA ALA A 2 41.28 -16.98 -70.32
C ALA A 2 41.28 -15.45 -70.44
N ILE A 3 41.38 -14.78 -69.28
CA ILE A 3 41.45 -13.33 -69.06
C ILE A 3 42.81 -12.78 -69.56
N PRO A 4 42.89 -11.49 -69.94
CA PRO A 4 43.74 -10.59 -69.15
C PRO A 4 43.16 -9.16 -68.93
N GLU A 5 43.44 -8.60 -67.75
CA GLU A 5 43.38 -7.17 -67.34
C GLU A 5 44.38 -6.30 -68.18
N PRO A 6 44.41 -4.92 -68.19
CA PRO A 6 44.30 -4.03 -67.01
C PRO A 6 43.90 -2.52 -67.17
N ALA A 7 43.82 -1.86 -66.00
CA ALA A 7 44.27 -0.50 -65.64
C ALA A 7 43.56 0.81 -66.08
N SER A 8 43.52 1.73 -65.09
CA SER A 8 43.55 3.22 -65.14
C SER A 8 42.27 3.92 -65.61
N ASP A 9 41.76 5.02 -65.06
CA ASP A 9 42.23 6.15 -64.25
C ASP A 9 41.05 6.57 -63.33
N GLY A 10 41.18 7.20 -62.17
CA GLY A 10 41.86 8.46 -61.93
C GLY A 10 41.19 9.15 -60.73
N ASP A 11 42.03 9.78 -59.93
CA ASP A 11 41.73 10.65 -58.79
C ASP A 11 40.69 11.74 -59.10
N SER A 12 39.80 12.01 -58.15
CA SER A 12 39.60 13.39 -57.65
C SER A 12 38.82 13.40 -56.35
N ASP A 13 39.49 13.92 -55.33
CA ASP A 13 38.95 14.42 -54.06
C ASP A 13 37.69 15.27 -54.24
N SER A 14 36.69 15.02 -53.38
CA SER A 14 36.02 16.12 -52.69
C SER A 14 35.42 15.62 -51.37
N ASP A 15 35.77 16.35 -50.33
CA ASP A 15 35.46 16.20 -48.92
C ASP A 15 33.99 15.99 -48.54
N ALA A 16 33.86 15.29 -47.40
CA ALA A 16 32.88 15.47 -46.33
C ALA A 16 31.39 15.22 -46.62
N LEU A 17 30.84 14.24 -45.87
CA LEU A 17 29.61 14.31 -45.05
C LEU A 17 29.41 12.88 -44.50
N ASP A 18 29.89 12.63 -43.29
CA ASP A 18 29.14 12.70 -42.04
C ASP A 18 28.56 11.33 -41.66
N HIS A 19 28.83 10.96 -40.42
CA HIS A 19 28.67 9.62 -39.88
C HIS A 19 27.20 9.21 -39.88
N ALA A 20 26.91 8.05 -40.46
CA ALA A 20 25.61 7.40 -40.30
C ALA A 20 25.37 7.08 -38.82
N ASP A 21 24.44 7.81 -38.22
CA ASP A 21 23.83 7.55 -36.92
C ASP A 21 23.34 6.10 -36.83
N ASN A 22 23.84 5.37 -35.84
CA ASN A 22 23.35 4.06 -35.46
C ASN A 22 22.13 4.24 -34.54
N PRO A 23 20.90 3.89 -34.96
CA PRO A 23 19.69 4.17 -34.17
C PRO A 23 19.48 3.21 -32.98
N ASN A 24 20.52 2.47 -32.56
CA ASN A 24 20.42 1.53 -31.45
C ASN A 24 21.49 1.76 -30.36
N ALA A 25 21.81 3.03 -30.08
CA ALA A 25 22.47 3.39 -28.84
C ALA A 25 21.49 3.16 -27.68
N HIS A 26 21.61 2.00 -27.04
CA HIS A 26 20.97 1.64 -25.79
C HIS A 26 21.18 2.79 -24.79
N ASN A 27 20.11 3.53 -24.48
CA ASN A 27 20.15 4.58 -23.47
C ASN A 27 20.08 3.91 -22.09
N PRO A 28 21.17 3.86 -21.30
CA PRO A 28 21.15 3.24 -19.97
C PRO A 28 20.33 4.04 -18.94
N ASN A 29 19.79 5.20 -19.33
CA ASN A 29 18.95 6.08 -18.52
C ASN A 29 17.46 6.03 -18.89
N ALA A 30 17.00 5.01 -19.63
CA ALA A 30 15.56 4.76 -19.77
C ALA A 30 15.01 4.33 -18.39
N HIS A 31 14.47 5.29 -17.66
CA HIS A 31 13.78 5.08 -16.40
C HIS A 31 12.68 4.03 -16.60
N ASN A 32 12.82 2.86 -15.96
CA ASN A 32 11.81 1.82 -16.00
C ASN A 32 10.62 2.32 -15.17
N PRO A 33 9.46 2.67 -15.76
CA PRO A 33 8.32 3.21 -15.00
C PRO A 33 7.76 2.21 -13.97
N ASP A 34 8.07 0.92 -14.12
CA ASP A 34 7.70 -0.13 -13.16
C ASP A 34 8.64 -0.17 -11.93
N ALA A 35 9.83 0.45 -11.99
CA ALA A 35 10.77 0.46 -10.87
C ALA A 35 10.43 1.51 -9.79
N ASP A 36 9.60 2.50 -10.12
CA ASP A 36 9.27 3.64 -9.23
C ASP A 36 7.90 3.54 -8.56
N THR A 37 7.10 2.52 -8.86
CA THR A 37 5.81 2.33 -8.20
C THR A 37 6.03 1.62 -6.85
N PRO A 38 5.67 2.24 -5.70
CA PRO A 38 5.88 1.63 -4.41
C PRO A 38 5.08 0.33 -4.29
N GLN A 39 5.66 -0.67 -3.61
CA GLN A 39 4.94 -1.90 -3.30
C GLN A 39 3.70 -1.59 -2.45
N LEU A 40 2.55 -2.14 -2.85
CA LEU A 40 1.32 -2.06 -2.07
C LEU A 40 1.13 -3.37 -1.31
N VAL A 41 0.89 -3.24 -0.01
CA VAL A 41 0.54 -4.33 0.89
C VAL A 41 -0.83 -4.02 1.48
N GLY A 42 -1.85 -4.76 1.09
CA GLY A 42 -3.19 -4.66 1.68
C GLY A 42 -3.17 -5.14 3.12
N PHE A 43 -3.94 -4.49 3.99
CA PHE A 43 -4.06 -4.81 5.41
C PHE A 43 -5.51 -4.63 5.87
N ASP A 44 -6.01 -5.61 6.59
CA ASP A 44 -7.35 -5.60 7.19
C ASP A 44 -7.36 -6.45 8.46
N ILE A 45 -8.22 -6.10 9.42
CA ILE A 45 -8.40 -6.84 10.67
C ILE A 45 -9.85 -7.28 10.87
N GLU A 46 -10.02 -8.42 11.53
CA GLU A 46 -11.30 -8.80 12.12
C GLU A 46 -11.22 -8.80 13.64
N THR A 47 -12.33 -8.38 14.25
CA THR A 47 -12.46 -8.21 15.69
C THR A 47 -13.58 -9.07 16.25
N ASP A 48 -13.45 -9.42 17.51
CA ASP A 48 -14.48 -10.17 18.22
C ASP A 48 -15.75 -9.33 18.41
N THR A 49 -16.81 -9.72 17.71
CA THR A 49 -18.09 -9.00 17.69
C THR A 49 -19.03 -9.38 18.83
N SER A 50 -18.67 -10.30 19.73
CA SER A 50 -19.52 -10.70 20.86
C SER A 50 -19.86 -9.54 21.81
N THR A 51 -19.02 -8.51 21.85
CA THR A 51 -19.21 -7.26 22.60
C THR A 51 -19.30 -6.02 21.71
N GLY A 52 -19.54 -6.21 20.41
CA GLY A 52 -19.71 -5.14 19.42
C GLY A 52 -18.52 -4.92 18.48
N GLY A 53 -17.31 -5.38 18.83
CA GLY A 53 -16.14 -5.39 17.94
C GLY A 53 -15.46 -4.03 17.71
N LEU A 54 -16.00 -2.94 18.25
CA LEU A 54 -15.49 -1.59 17.96
C LEU A 54 -14.59 -1.01 19.05
N ASP A 55 -14.69 -1.50 20.29
CA ASP A 55 -13.93 -0.99 21.42
C ASP A 55 -12.70 -1.89 21.69
N PRO A 56 -11.47 -1.40 21.46
CA PRO A 56 -10.27 -2.20 21.67
C PRO A 56 -9.99 -2.48 23.15
N THR A 57 -10.70 -1.89 24.11
CA THR A 57 -10.60 -2.27 25.52
C THR A 57 -11.34 -3.57 25.83
N THR A 58 -12.39 -3.89 25.07
CA THR A 58 -13.27 -5.06 25.31
C THR A 58 -13.31 -6.07 24.19
N SER A 59 -12.89 -5.70 22.97
CA SER A 59 -12.88 -6.56 21.79
C SER A 59 -11.45 -6.86 21.37
N ARG A 60 -11.17 -8.13 21.10
CA ARG A 60 -9.87 -8.61 20.63
C ARG A 60 -9.80 -8.63 19.11
N VAL A 61 -8.60 -8.59 18.55
CA VAL A 61 -8.34 -9.00 17.17
C VAL A 61 -8.41 -10.52 17.07
N VAL A 62 -9.18 -11.03 16.11
CA VAL A 62 -9.36 -12.48 15.88
C VAL A 62 -8.70 -12.97 14.60
N ALA A 63 -8.50 -12.08 13.62
CA ALA A 63 -7.74 -12.36 12.41
C ALA A 63 -7.12 -11.08 11.85
N ILE A 64 -6.00 -11.21 11.16
CA ILE A 64 -5.38 -10.15 10.37
C ILE A 64 -5.01 -10.73 9.01
N ALA A 65 -5.25 -10.00 7.93
CA ALA A 65 -4.72 -10.34 6.61
C ALA A 65 -3.69 -9.34 6.11
N LEU A 66 -2.69 -9.87 5.41
CA LEU A 66 -1.82 -9.12 4.51
C LEU A 66 -2.10 -9.58 3.08
N SER A 67 -2.23 -8.66 2.14
CA SER A 67 -2.28 -8.95 0.71
C SER A 67 -1.08 -8.34 0.02
N ALA A 68 -0.07 -9.17 -0.23
CA ALA A 68 1.18 -8.79 -0.88
C ALA A 68 1.20 -9.27 -2.34
N PRO A 69 2.16 -8.81 -3.17
CA PRO A 69 2.23 -9.22 -4.58
C PRO A 69 2.36 -10.73 -4.82
N ASP A 70 2.95 -11.45 -3.86
CA ASP A 70 3.17 -12.90 -3.88
C ASP A 70 1.99 -13.72 -3.34
N GLY A 71 1.01 -13.08 -2.70
CA GLY A 71 -0.21 -13.73 -2.24
C GLY A 71 -0.82 -13.09 -0.98
N ASP A 72 -1.90 -13.70 -0.51
CA ASP A 72 -2.54 -13.32 0.73
C ASP A 72 -2.05 -14.20 1.88
N GLU A 73 -1.77 -13.59 3.02
CA GLU A 73 -1.37 -14.25 4.26
C GLU A 73 -2.37 -13.89 5.36
N VAL A 74 -2.92 -14.89 6.05
CA VAL A 74 -3.86 -14.70 7.16
C VAL A 74 -3.26 -15.19 8.46
N PHE A 75 -3.29 -14.33 9.46
CA PHE A 75 -2.83 -14.60 10.83
C PHE A 75 -4.06 -14.83 11.71
N VAL A 76 -4.12 -15.98 12.37
CA VAL A 76 -5.17 -16.38 13.32
C VAL A 76 -4.54 -17.03 14.55
N GLY A 77 -5.29 -17.11 15.65
CA GLY A 77 -4.86 -17.80 16.87
C GLY A 77 -4.96 -16.92 18.12
N ALA A 78 -4.06 -17.13 19.07
CA ALA A 78 -3.96 -16.28 20.24
C ALA A 78 -3.55 -14.86 19.82
N GLU A 79 -4.26 -13.83 20.28
CA GLU A 79 -4.08 -12.44 19.83
C GLU A 79 -2.64 -11.95 20.00
N HIS A 80 -1.99 -12.29 21.11
CA HIS A 80 -0.58 -11.96 21.36
C HIS A 80 0.35 -12.50 20.26
N ASP A 81 0.20 -13.79 19.93
CA ASP A 81 1.05 -14.47 18.95
C ASP A 81 0.75 -14.02 17.52
N LEU A 82 -0.53 -13.74 17.23
CA LEU A 82 -0.98 -13.16 15.98
C LEU A 82 -0.35 -11.77 15.77
N LEU A 83 -0.37 -10.90 16.77
CA LEU A 83 0.21 -9.54 16.69
C LEU A 83 1.73 -9.59 16.51
N ALA A 84 2.41 -10.47 17.26
CA ALA A 84 3.85 -10.66 17.10
C ALA A 84 4.21 -11.25 15.72
N SER A 85 3.40 -12.16 15.20
CA SER A 85 3.64 -12.80 13.90
C SER A 85 3.44 -11.85 12.73
N VAL A 86 2.38 -11.03 12.75
CA VAL A 86 2.17 -10.02 11.70
C VAL A 86 3.25 -8.94 11.76
N ASP A 87 3.68 -8.52 12.96
CA ASP A 87 4.74 -7.53 13.11
C ASP A 87 6.06 -8.01 12.49
N ARG A 88 6.46 -9.25 12.83
CA ARG A 88 7.64 -9.90 12.24
C ARG A 88 7.51 -9.95 10.72
N ARG A 89 6.36 -10.38 10.18
CA ARG A 89 6.15 -10.45 8.75
C ARG A 89 6.28 -9.09 8.08
N ILE A 90 5.65 -8.05 8.63
CA ILE A 90 5.74 -6.68 8.11
C ILE A 90 7.19 -6.16 8.18
N SER A 91 7.95 -6.53 9.21
CA SER A 91 9.36 -6.15 9.34
C SER A 91 10.25 -6.69 8.22
N GLU A 92 9.86 -7.81 7.60
CA GLU A 92 10.59 -8.48 6.51
C GLU A 92 10.23 -7.88 5.14
N LEU A 93 9.02 -7.31 4.97
CA LEU A 93 8.54 -6.73 3.71
C LEU A 93 9.40 -5.54 3.26
N PRO A 94 9.65 -5.36 1.94
CA PRO A 94 10.34 -4.19 1.41
C PRO A 94 9.59 -2.89 1.73
N SER A 95 10.27 -1.75 1.58
CA SER A 95 9.63 -0.44 1.76
C SER A 95 8.49 -0.25 0.76
N GLY A 96 7.43 0.43 1.19
CA GLY A 96 6.22 0.58 0.37
C GLY A 96 5.06 1.20 1.14
N LEU A 97 3.84 0.88 0.71
CA LEU A 97 2.61 1.39 1.29
C LEU A 97 1.82 0.25 1.97
N LEU A 98 1.43 0.49 3.22
CA LEU A 98 0.44 -0.31 3.94
C LEU A 98 -0.95 0.25 3.63
N VAL A 99 -1.70 -0.46 2.81
CA VAL A 99 -3.00 -0.02 2.29
C VAL A 99 -4.12 -0.61 3.12
N THR A 100 -5.03 0.24 3.57
CA THR A 100 -6.23 -0.17 4.33
C THR A 100 -7.50 0.43 3.74
N TRP A 101 -8.66 0.02 4.22
CA TRP A 101 -9.94 0.70 3.94
C TRP A 101 -10.59 1.23 5.22
N ASN A 102 -10.44 2.54 5.47
CA ASN A 102 -10.80 3.19 6.75
C ASN A 102 -9.87 2.79 7.92
N GLY A 103 -8.66 2.31 7.64
CA GLY A 103 -7.70 1.92 8.67
C GLY A 103 -7.11 3.06 9.48
N ALA A 104 -7.13 4.30 8.96
CA ALA A 104 -6.76 5.48 9.74
C ALA A 104 -7.74 5.72 10.91
N GLY A 105 -9.02 5.37 10.69
CA GLY A 105 -10.08 5.60 11.67
C GLY A 105 -10.40 4.39 12.54
N PHE A 106 -9.85 3.21 12.24
CA PHE A 106 -10.19 1.96 12.93
C PHE A 106 -8.99 1.03 13.09
N ASP A 107 -8.52 0.39 12.02
CA ASP A 107 -7.59 -0.74 12.07
C ASP A 107 -6.29 -0.43 12.80
N LEU A 108 -5.60 0.65 12.42
CA LEU A 108 -4.31 1.01 13.02
C LEU A 108 -4.42 1.43 14.49
N PRO A 109 -5.31 2.36 14.89
CA PRO A 109 -5.44 2.70 16.30
C PRO A 109 -5.96 1.52 17.15
N PHE A 110 -6.77 0.62 16.58
CA PHE A 110 -7.22 -0.60 17.26
C PHE A 110 -6.03 -1.53 17.54
N VAL A 111 -5.24 -1.86 16.52
CA VAL A 111 -4.05 -2.73 16.65
C VAL A 111 -3.02 -2.13 17.61
N ALA A 112 -2.74 -0.82 17.49
CA ALA A 112 -1.81 -0.15 18.40
C ALA A 112 -2.26 -0.26 19.87
N HIS A 113 -3.55 -0.03 20.14
CA HIS A 113 -4.11 -0.13 21.49
C HIS A 113 -4.07 -1.57 22.02
N ARG A 114 -4.43 -2.56 21.19
CA ARG A 114 -4.39 -3.97 21.60
C ARG A 114 -2.96 -4.45 21.89
N ALA A 115 -2.00 -4.05 21.07
CA ALA A 115 -0.60 -4.37 21.30
C ALA A 115 -0.08 -3.76 22.61
N GLU A 116 -0.44 -2.51 22.91
CA GLU A 116 -0.11 -1.86 24.18
C GLU A 116 -0.74 -2.57 25.37
N LEU A 117 -2.05 -2.86 25.32
CA LEU A 117 -2.77 -3.58 26.39
C LEU A 117 -2.19 -4.97 26.69
N LEU A 118 -1.71 -5.67 25.66
CA LEU A 118 -1.15 -7.01 25.78
C LEU A 118 0.37 -7.02 26.03
N GLY A 119 1.02 -5.86 26.00
CA GLY A 119 2.48 -5.77 26.11
C GLY A 119 3.24 -6.39 24.93
N VAL A 120 2.63 -6.44 23.73
CA VAL A 120 3.27 -6.96 22.52
C VAL A 120 4.07 -5.84 21.86
N PRO A 121 5.42 -5.92 21.80
CA PRO A 121 6.20 -4.92 21.10
C PRO A 121 5.98 -5.04 19.59
N ILE A 122 5.45 -3.99 18.96
CA ILE A 122 5.27 -3.91 17.50
C ILE A 122 5.88 -2.61 16.96
N GLY A 123 6.32 -2.63 15.71
CA GLY A 123 6.90 -1.49 14.98
C GLY A 123 5.87 -0.52 14.39
N LEU A 124 4.60 -0.60 14.80
CA LEU A 124 3.54 0.31 14.38
C LEU A 124 3.63 1.62 15.17
N ALA A 125 3.96 2.71 14.48
CA ALA A 125 3.89 4.07 14.99
C ALA A 125 2.64 4.76 14.44
N THR A 126 1.84 5.37 15.32
CA THR A 126 0.68 6.18 14.93
C THR A 126 0.80 7.59 15.48
N SER A 127 0.24 8.57 14.76
CA SER A 127 0.11 9.95 15.21
C SER A 127 -1.25 10.49 14.82
N ALA A 128 -1.86 11.29 15.69
CA ALA A 128 -3.17 11.88 15.41
C ALA A 128 -3.11 12.81 14.19
N GLU A 129 -4.13 12.76 13.35
CA GLU A 129 -4.33 13.68 12.22
C GLU A 129 -5.55 14.56 12.52
N PRO A 130 -5.38 15.74 13.16
CA PRO A 130 -6.50 16.51 13.71
C PRO A 130 -7.51 17.00 12.66
N LEU A 131 -7.06 17.13 11.40
CA LEU A 131 -7.89 17.57 10.28
C LEU A 131 -8.75 16.44 9.70
N ARG A 132 -8.55 15.19 10.13
CA ARG A 132 -9.33 14.04 9.69
C ARG A 132 -9.99 13.38 10.91
N ARG A 133 -11.30 13.24 10.87
CA ARG A 133 -12.06 12.55 11.93
C ARG A 133 -12.32 11.11 11.54
N SER A 134 -12.29 10.20 12.52
CA SER A 134 -12.83 8.86 12.29
C SER A 134 -14.32 8.97 11.99
N MET A 135 -14.80 8.23 10.99
CA MET A 135 -16.23 8.17 10.71
C MET A 135 -17.00 7.39 11.76
N ARG A 136 -16.35 6.40 12.37
CA ARG A 136 -16.98 5.49 13.34
C ARG A 136 -17.01 6.10 14.73
N ASP A 137 -16.06 6.98 15.02
CA ASP A 137 -15.98 7.74 16.27
C ASP A 137 -15.58 9.19 15.97
N PRO A 138 -16.57 10.10 15.79
CA PRO A 138 -16.29 11.50 15.46
C PRO A 138 -15.47 12.25 16.53
N ASP A 139 -15.39 11.70 17.74
CA ASP A 139 -14.67 12.26 18.88
C ASP A 139 -13.22 11.77 18.93
N ARG A 140 -12.85 10.74 18.15
CA ARG A 140 -11.46 10.31 17.93
C ARG A 140 -10.92 10.81 16.60
N PRO A 141 -9.75 11.49 16.59
CA PRO A 141 -9.08 11.82 15.35
C PRO A 141 -8.67 10.53 14.62
N ALA A 142 -8.70 10.56 13.30
CA ALA A 142 -8.03 9.54 12.51
C ALA A 142 -6.52 9.61 12.77
N VAL A 143 -5.79 8.54 12.46
CA VAL A 143 -4.33 8.49 12.63
C VAL A 143 -3.61 8.40 11.29
N ARG A 144 -2.42 8.99 11.26
CA ARG A 144 -1.36 8.60 10.32
C ARG A 144 -0.61 7.43 10.92
N GLY A 145 -0.20 6.49 10.07
CA GLY A 145 0.53 5.31 10.48
C GLY A 145 1.80 5.08 9.70
N ARG A 146 2.79 4.47 10.36
CA ARG A 146 3.92 3.81 9.72
C ARG A 146 4.16 2.52 10.46
N TRP A 147 4.33 1.42 9.74
CA TRP A 147 4.68 0.13 10.32
C TRP A 147 5.97 -0.37 9.70
N HIS A 148 7.05 -0.34 10.48
CA HIS A 148 8.40 -0.63 9.98
C HIS A 148 8.78 0.26 8.78
N ARG A 149 8.86 -0.34 7.59
CA ARG A 149 9.24 0.32 6.32
C ARG A 149 8.03 0.65 5.44
N LEU A 150 6.82 0.36 5.91
CA LEU A 150 5.58 0.65 5.20
C LEU A 150 4.94 1.93 5.73
N VAL A 151 4.63 2.86 4.83
CA VAL A 151 3.87 4.08 5.14
C VAL A 151 2.38 3.80 4.91
N HIS A 152 1.53 4.24 5.82
CA HIS A 152 0.09 3.99 5.72
C HIS A 152 -0.58 4.83 4.62
N LEU A 153 -1.45 4.18 3.85
CA LEU A 153 -2.37 4.83 2.93
C LEU A 153 -3.81 4.32 3.17
N ASP A 154 -4.72 5.24 3.48
CA ASP A 154 -6.13 4.92 3.64
C ASP A 154 -6.90 5.06 2.32
N GLY A 155 -7.24 3.92 1.71
CA GLY A 155 -7.95 3.85 0.44
C GLY A 155 -9.36 4.45 0.51
N TYR A 156 -10.01 4.40 1.68
CA TYR A 156 -11.31 5.03 1.88
C TYR A 156 -11.23 6.54 1.65
N GLN A 157 -10.21 7.19 2.22
CA GLN A 157 -10.03 8.63 2.10
C GLN A 157 -9.67 9.03 0.67
N LEU A 158 -8.82 8.25 0.00
CA LEU A 158 -8.48 8.43 -1.40
C LEU A 158 -9.74 8.44 -2.29
N TYR A 159 -10.62 7.45 -2.12
CA TYR A 159 -11.84 7.34 -2.93
C TYR A 159 -12.91 8.35 -2.52
N ARG A 160 -13.04 8.70 -1.24
CA ARG A 160 -14.01 9.70 -0.79
C ARG A 160 -13.70 11.09 -1.35
N ALA A 161 -12.42 11.47 -1.39
CA ALA A 161 -11.98 12.76 -1.90
C ALA A 161 -12.29 12.96 -3.40
N ASP A 162 -12.30 11.86 -4.17
CA ASP A 162 -12.47 11.84 -5.62
C ASP A 162 -13.88 11.35 -6.03
N VAL A 163 -14.11 10.04 -5.91
CA VAL A 163 -15.33 9.35 -6.36
C VAL A 163 -16.53 9.70 -5.50
N GLY A 164 -16.37 9.73 -4.17
CA GLY A 164 -17.47 10.02 -3.24
C GLY A 164 -18.06 11.40 -3.42
N ARG A 165 -17.20 12.41 -3.60
CA ARG A 165 -17.61 13.79 -3.88
C ARG A 165 -18.31 13.93 -5.24
N THR A 166 -17.87 13.17 -6.23
CA THR A 166 -18.35 13.31 -7.62
C THR A 166 -19.63 12.51 -7.90
N LEU A 167 -19.78 11.32 -7.31
CA LEU A 167 -20.87 10.39 -7.63
C LEU A 167 -21.91 10.24 -6.51
N GLY A 168 -21.70 10.83 -5.32
CA GLY A 168 -22.65 10.72 -4.20
C GLY A 168 -22.80 9.31 -3.64
N LEU A 169 -21.81 8.43 -3.86
CA LEU A 169 -21.83 7.04 -3.42
C LEU A 169 -21.25 6.87 -2.02
N SER A 170 -21.77 5.88 -1.28
CA SER A 170 -21.08 5.42 -0.08
C SER A 170 -19.78 4.74 -0.51
N CYS A 171 -18.63 5.35 -0.17
CA CYS A 171 -17.31 4.79 -0.46
C CYS A 171 -16.97 3.57 0.41
N GLY A 172 -17.94 2.70 0.70
CA GLY A 172 -17.68 1.42 1.35
C GLY A 172 -16.86 0.52 0.45
N LEU A 173 -16.04 -0.35 1.05
CA LEU A 173 -15.16 -1.27 0.32
C LEU A 173 -15.95 -2.15 -0.66
N LYS A 174 -16.98 -2.85 -0.17
CA LYS A 174 -17.77 -3.80 -0.98
C LYS A 174 -18.51 -3.10 -2.14
N PRO A 175 -19.28 -2.00 -1.93
CA PRO A 175 -19.90 -1.29 -3.04
C PRO A 175 -18.90 -0.81 -4.11
N LEU A 176 -17.75 -0.26 -3.71
CA LEU A 176 -16.73 0.20 -4.66
C LEU A 176 -16.02 -0.94 -5.37
N ALA A 177 -15.72 -2.04 -4.67
CA ALA A 177 -15.18 -3.25 -5.27
C ALA A 177 -16.12 -3.78 -6.38
N ARG A 178 -17.43 -3.87 -6.11
CA ARG A 178 -18.42 -4.29 -7.11
C ARG A 178 -18.48 -3.33 -8.30
N LEU A 179 -18.47 -2.01 -8.05
CA LEU A 179 -18.43 -1.01 -9.12
C LEU A 179 -17.16 -1.14 -9.98
N ALA A 180 -16.05 -1.57 -9.38
CA ALA A 180 -14.79 -1.84 -10.03
C ALA A 180 -14.74 -3.22 -10.73
N GLY A 181 -15.85 -3.98 -10.76
CA GLY A 181 -15.93 -5.31 -11.39
C GLY A 181 -15.20 -6.40 -10.60
N MET A 182 -15.00 -6.20 -9.29
CA MET A 182 -14.44 -7.21 -8.39
C MET A 182 -15.57 -7.95 -7.66
N GLU A 183 -15.29 -9.19 -7.25
CA GLU A 183 -16.22 -10.04 -6.50
C GLU A 183 -15.81 -10.10 -5.02
N PRO A 184 -16.42 -9.28 -4.15
CA PRO A 184 -16.10 -9.32 -2.73
C PRO A 184 -16.72 -10.53 -2.02
N VAL A 185 -15.98 -11.14 -1.11
CA VAL A 185 -16.54 -12.07 -0.12
C VAL A 185 -17.37 -11.28 0.88
N GLU A 186 -18.55 -11.78 1.28
CA GLU A 186 -19.44 -11.11 2.22
C GLU A 186 -19.81 -12.00 3.39
N LEU A 187 -19.79 -11.44 4.60
CA LEU A 187 -20.24 -12.07 5.82
C LEU A 187 -21.21 -11.16 6.56
N ASP A 188 -22.12 -11.77 7.32
CA ASP A 188 -22.93 -11.05 8.29
C ASP A 188 -22.06 -10.64 9.49
N ARG A 189 -21.60 -9.40 9.47
CA ARG A 189 -20.74 -8.81 10.49
C ARG A 189 -21.37 -8.81 11.89
N THR A 190 -22.70 -8.89 12.01
CA THR A 190 -23.37 -8.94 13.33
C THR A 190 -23.20 -10.29 14.02
N ARG A 191 -22.78 -11.30 13.26
CA ARG A 191 -22.65 -12.70 13.69
C ARG A 191 -21.26 -13.26 13.41
N LEU A 192 -20.26 -12.41 13.18
CA LEU A 192 -18.91 -12.83 12.82
C LEU A 192 -18.29 -13.77 13.88
N HIS A 193 -18.64 -13.57 15.16
CA HIS A 193 -18.24 -14.46 16.27
C HIS A 193 -18.85 -15.89 16.20
N LEU A 194 -19.82 -16.13 15.32
CA LEU A 194 -20.44 -17.44 15.07
C LEU A 194 -19.92 -18.11 13.81
N GLU A 195 -19.14 -17.39 12.99
CA GLU A 195 -18.58 -17.91 11.75
C GLU A 195 -17.40 -18.85 12.04
N LYS A 196 -17.14 -19.75 11.08
CA LYS A 196 -15.98 -20.63 11.14
C LYS A 196 -14.69 -19.85 10.90
N ALA A 197 -13.59 -20.30 11.49
CA ALA A 197 -12.29 -19.64 11.35
C ALA A 197 -11.85 -19.53 9.89
N GLU A 198 -12.11 -20.57 9.08
CA GLU A 198 -11.78 -20.58 7.65
C GLU A 198 -12.58 -19.52 6.88
N THR A 199 -13.86 -19.38 7.19
CA THR A 199 -14.74 -18.36 6.60
C THR A 199 -14.28 -16.94 6.93
N ILE A 200 -13.86 -16.70 8.18
CA ILE A 200 -13.30 -15.42 8.61
C ILE A 200 -11.99 -15.15 7.88
N ALA A 201 -11.14 -16.17 7.72
CA ALA A 201 -9.86 -16.04 7.02
C ALA A 201 -10.05 -15.65 5.53
N ASP A 202 -10.97 -16.29 4.83
CA ASP A 202 -11.28 -15.95 3.43
C ASP A 202 -11.83 -14.52 3.29
N TYR A 203 -12.66 -14.09 4.25
CA TYR A 203 -13.26 -12.77 4.27
C TYR A 203 -12.22 -11.66 4.50
N VAL A 204 -11.39 -11.78 5.54
CA VAL A 204 -10.37 -10.77 5.87
C VAL A 204 -9.28 -10.71 4.79
N ALA A 205 -8.89 -11.85 4.21
CA ALA A 205 -7.99 -11.90 3.05
C ALA A 205 -8.61 -11.18 1.84
N SER A 206 -9.90 -11.40 1.58
CA SER A 206 -10.61 -10.68 0.52
C SER A 206 -10.59 -9.17 0.75
N ASP A 207 -10.79 -8.69 1.97
CA ASP A 207 -10.83 -7.25 2.24
C ASP A 207 -9.48 -6.56 2.13
N ALA A 208 -8.43 -7.16 2.67
CA ALA A 208 -7.06 -6.69 2.49
C ALA A 208 -6.71 -6.60 0.99
N ARG A 209 -7.05 -7.65 0.22
CA ARG A 209 -6.79 -7.72 -1.23
C ARG A 209 -7.55 -6.66 -2.01
N LEU A 210 -8.84 -6.48 -1.73
CA LEU A 210 -9.67 -5.48 -2.41
C LEU A 210 -9.19 -4.06 -2.13
N ALA A 211 -8.77 -3.76 -0.90
CA ALA A 211 -8.22 -2.45 -0.55
C ALA A 211 -6.98 -2.13 -1.40
N ALA A 212 -6.03 -3.07 -1.49
CA ALA A 212 -4.83 -2.91 -2.30
C ALA A 212 -5.16 -2.77 -3.80
N GLN A 213 -6.06 -3.59 -4.34
CA GLN A 213 -6.44 -3.53 -5.76
C GLN A 213 -7.14 -2.22 -6.13
N LEU A 214 -8.03 -1.70 -5.28
CA LEU A 214 -8.71 -0.42 -5.52
C LEU A 214 -7.71 0.74 -5.50
N VAL A 215 -6.78 0.77 -4.55
CA VAL A 215 -5.73 1.81 -4.50
C VAL A 215 -4.80 1.70 -5.70
N ARG A 216 -4.41 0.49 -6.11
CA ARG A 216 -3.55 0.27 -7.29
C ARG A 216 -4.09 0.97 -8.53
N ARG A 217 -5.41 0.91 -8.75
CA ARG A 217 -6.10 1.57 -9.87
C ARG A 217 -6.11 3.10 -9.80
N ARG A 218 -5.71 3.68 -8.67
CA ARG A 218 -5.67 5.13 -8.41
C ARG A 218 -4.27 5.63 -8.07
N MET A 219 -3.22 4.82 -8.29
CA MET A 219 -1.84 5.16 -7.93
C MET A 219 -1.37 6.55 -8.39
N PRO A 220 -1.71 7.05 -9.59
CA PRO A 220 -1.36 8.42 -9.98
C PRO A 220 -1.86 9.49 -9.00
N ASN A 221 -3.03 9.29 -8.38
CA ASN A 221 -3.58 10.20 -7.36
C ASN A 221 -3.13 9.82 -5.94
N ALA A 222 -2.88 8.53 -5.69
CA ALA A 222 -2.53 7.99 -4.37
C ALA A 222 -1.19 8.53 -3.84
N LEU A 223 -0.19 8.71 -4.71
CA LEU A 223 1.14 9.23 -4.35
C LEU A 223 1.09 10.65 -3.77
N SER A 224 0.11 11.47 -4.19
CA SER A 224 -0.09 12.83 -3.67
C SER A 224 -0.75 12.88 -2.29
N ILE A 225 -1.44 11.81 -1.89
CA ILE A 225 -2.22 11.73 -0.64
C ILE A 225 -1.49 10.92 0.44
N ALA A 226 -0.54 10.07 0.06
CA ALA A 226 0.28 9.29 0.98
C ALA A 226 1.18 10.15 1.89
N ASP A 227 1.25 11.47 1.67
CA ASP A 227 2.17 12.42 2.32
C ASP A 227 3.60 11.88 2.45
N TYR A 228 4.35 12.13 1.40
CA TYR A 228 5.81 12.08 1.37
C TYR A 228 6.39 13.02 2.45
N ASP A 229 6.88 12.43 3.53
CA ASP A 229 8.19 12.79 4.06
C ASP A 229 9.08 11.55 3.95
N LEU A 230 9.46 11.21 2.70
CA LEU A 230 10.70 10.46 2.50
C LEU A 230 11.81 11.40 2.95
N GLY A 231 12.14 11.32 4.24
CA GLY A 231 13.01 12.25 4.93
C GLY A 231 14.16 12.72 4.06
N THR A 232 14.09 13.98 3.64
CA THR A 232 15.32 14.72 3.41
C THR A 232 15.88 14.94 4.80
N THR A 233 16.90 14.17 5.15
CA THR A 233 17.75 14.46 6.30
C THR A 233 18.14 15.94 6.23
N ARG A 234 17.53 16.78 7.06
CA ARG A 234 18.10 18.09 7.37
C ARG A 234 19.40 17.80 8.10
N SER A 235 20.49 17.78 7.34
CA SER A 235 21.84 17.89 7.88
C SER A 235 21.89 19.20 8.65
N THR A 236 21.76 19.11 9.97
CA THR A 236 22.12 20.20 10.88
C THR A 236 23.63 20.26 10.96
N THR A 237 24.26 20.89 9.97
CA THR A 237 25.55 21.53 10.20
C THR A 237 25.26 22.89 10.80
N GLU A 238 25.27 22.94 12.12
CA GLU A 238 25.45 24.18 12.89
C GLU A 238 26.78 24.81 12.48
N GLY A 239 26.72 25.95 11.78
CA GLY A 239 27.81 26.88 11.67
C GLY A 239 27.74 27.86 12.83
N SER A 240 28.66 27.73 13.80
CA SER A 240 28.90 28.73 14.83
C SER A 240 29.27 30.09 14.23
N PRO A 241 28.81 31.22 14.79
CA PRO A 241 29.33 32.53 14.43
C PRO A 241 30.67 32.77 15.15
N GLY A 242 31.65 33.28 14.40
CA GLY A 242 32.81 33.99 14.92
C GLY A 242 32.54 35.48 15.06
#